data_AF-A0A139DK97-F1
#
_entry.id   AF-A0A139DK97-F1
#
_cell.length_a   1.000
_cell.length_b   1.000
_cell.length_c   1.000
_cell.angle_alpha   90.00
_cell.angle_beta   90.00
_cell.angle_gamma   90.00
#
_symmetry.space_group_name_H-M   'P 1'
#
loop_
_entity.id
_entity.type
_entity.pdbx_description
1 polymer ?
#
loop_
_entity_poly.entity_id
_entity_poly.type
_entity_poly.pdbx_seq_one_letter_code
_entity_poly.pdbx_strand_id
1 'polypeptide(L)'
;MELQHRGFTLLELMIVVTIIGILAALAIPSYQGVVAKTQVSRAVSELGAYRTAYEASLSNNETISNVSLGYVPSQLTTGDTATEIATTNADGSGHLEVTLGGSVQGGLAGAVIRFERSVEGQWQCVVDSLTASAWKDSYLPTGCVSS
;
A
#
# COMPACT_ATOMS: atom_id res chain seq x y z
N MET A 1 53.51 -27.48 7.88
CA MET A 1 52.05 -27.53 8.05
C MET A 1 51.44 -27.16 6.71
N GLU A 2 51.14 -28.14 5.87
CA GLU A 2 50.33 -27.87 4.67
C GLU A 2 48.86 -27.89 5.09
N LEU A 3 48.23 -26.72 5.07
CA LEU A 3 46.78 -26.59 5.21
C LEU A 3 46.15 -27.19 3.95
N GLN A 4 45.69 -28.44 4.04
CA GLN A 4 44.91 -29.08 2.98
C GLN A 4 43.71 -28.19 2.65
N HIS A 5 43.76 -27.54 1.49
CA HIS A 5 42.62 -26.84 0.93
C HIS A 5 41.61 -27.90 0.49
N ARG A 6 40.66 -28.23 1.37
CA ARG A 6 39.49 -29.06 1.03
C ARG A 6 38.63 -28.27 0.05
N GLY A 7 38.85 -28.50 -1.25
CA GLY A 7 37.99 -27.99 -2.30
C GLY A 7 36.60 -28.60 -2.21
N PHE A 8 35.58 -27.77 -2.44
CA PHE A 8 34.18 -28.19 -2.52
C PHE A 8 33.95 -29.04 -3.77
N THR A 9 33.26 -30.18 -3.66
CA THR A 9 33.05 -31.05 -4.84
C THR A 9 31.98 -30.47 -5.76
N LEU A 10 32.12 -30.69 -7.07
CA LEU A 10 31.09 -30.30 -8.05
C LEU A 10 29.75 -30.99 -7.77
N LEU A 11 29.78 -32.20 -7.23
CA LEU A 11 28.58 -32.95 -6.86
C LEU A 11 27.87 -32.33 -5.64
N GLU A 12 28.62 -31.91 -4.61
CA GLU A 12 28.04 -31.17 -3.49
C GLU A 12 27.41 -29.85 -3.97
N LEU A 13 28.05 -29.17 -4.93
CA LEU A 13 27.50 -27.93 -5.49
C LEU A 13 26.21 -28.16 -6.28
N MET A 14 26.14 -29.22 -7.08
CA MET A 14 24.90 -29.54 -7.82
C MET A 14 23.73 -29.88 -6.89
N ILE A 15 23.97 -30.61 -5.81
CA ILE A 15 22.93 -30.94 -4.83
C ILE A 15 22.46 -29.67 -4.11
N VAL A 16 23.39 -28.82 -3.66
CA VAL A 16 23.06 -27.56 -2.98
C VAL A 16 22.25 -26.63 -3.89
N VAL A 17 22.64 -26.45 -5.14
CA VAL A 17 21.89 -25.63 -6.11
C VAL A 17 20.50 -26.19 -6.35
N THR A 18 20.35 -27.52 -6.42
CA THR A 18 19.04 -28.16 -6.61
C THR A 18 18.13 -27.93 -5.41
N ILE A 19 18.64 -28.10 -4.18
CA ILE A 19 17.87 -27.86 -2.95
C ILE A 19 17.45 -26.38 -2.87
N ILE A 20 18.37 -25.45 -3.12
CA ILE A 20 18.08 -24.01 -3.15
C ILE A 20 17.03 -23.71 -4.23
N GLY A 21 17.10 -24.34 -5.40
CA GLY A 21 16.12 -24.18 -6.47
C GLY A 21 14.71 -24.57 -6.06
N ILE A 22 14.54 -25.71 -5.38
CA ILE A 22 13.23 -26.17 -4.88
C ILE A 22 12.69 -25.22 -3.80
N LEU A 23 13.54 -24.81 -2.85
CA LEU A 23 13.15 -23.89 -1.79
C LEU A 23 12.76 -22.51 -2.34
N ALA A 24 13.51 -21.99 -3.32
CA ALA A 24 13.24 -20.71 -3.96
C ALA A 24 11.88 -20.70 -4.68
N ALA A 25 11.52 -21.80 -5.36
CA ALA A 25 10.25 -21.92 -6.06
C ALA A 25 9.02 -21.77 -5.13
N LEU A 26 9.13 -22.23 -3.87
CA LEU A 26 8.07 -22.09 -2.86
C LEU A 26 8.12 -20.75 -2.12
N ALA A 27 9.31 -20.22 -1.86
CA ALA A 27 9.50 -19.02 -1.05
C ALA A 27 9.14 -17.72 -1.79
N ILE A 28 9.49 -17.60 -3.07
CA ILE A 28 9.27 -16.38 -3.88
C ILE A 28 7.79 -15.95 -3.94
N PRO A 29 6.81 -16.83 -4.27
CA PRO A 29 5.41 -16.41 -4.36
C PRO A 29 4.82 -15.98 -3.01
N SER A 30 5.29 -16.57 -1.91
CA SER A 30 4.88 -16.18 -0.55
C SER A 30 5.37 -14.78 -0.20
N TYR A 31 6.64 -14.47 -0.49
CA TYR A 31 7.24 -13.17 -0.19
C TYR A 31 6.54 -12.01 -0.91
N GLN A 32 6.18 -12.19 -2.18
CA GLN A 32 5.46 -11.17 -2.96
C GLN A 32 4.11 -10.78 -2.33
N GLY A 33 3.39 -11.75 -1.76
CA GLY A 33 2.12 -11.48 -1.07
C GLY A 33 2.29 -10.67 0.22
N VAL A 34 3.35 -10.92 0.98
CA VAL A 34 3.68 -10.14 2.18
C VAL A 34 4.05 -8.71 1.82
N VAL A 35 4.87 -8.52 0.78
CA VAL A 35 5.21 -7.18 0.27
C VAL A 35 3.95 -6.44 -0.17
N ALA A 36 3.05 -7.08 -0.91
CA ALA A 36 1.79 -6.47 -1.31
C ALA A 36 0.95 -6.01 -0.11
N LYS A 37 0.71 -6.91 0.86
CA LYS A 37 -0.04 -6.58 2.08
C LYS A 37 0.58 -5.43 2.88
N THR A 38 1.91 -5.42 3.02
CA THR A 38 2.62 -4.34 3.72
C THR A 38 2.53 -3.02 2.99
N GLN A 39 2.61 -3.00 1.65
CA GLN A 39 2.44 -1.79 0.85
C GLN A 39 1.02 -1.21 0.98
N VAL A 40 -0.02 -2.04 0.90
CA VAL A 40 -1.41 -1.58 1.10
C VAL A 40 -1.58 -1.02 2.52
N SER A 41 -1.13 -1.75 3.55
CA SER A 41 -1.22 -1.28 4.93
C SER A 41 -0.46 0.04 5.16
N ARG A 42 0.68 0.22 4.50
CA ARG A 42 1.45 1.48 4.57
C ARG A 42 0.69 2.61 3.92
N ALA A 43 0.17 2.43 2.71
CA ALA A 43 -0.60 3.44 2.01
C ALA A 43 -1.88 3.83 2.78
N VAL A 44 -2.57 2.86 3.39
CA VAL A 44 -3.70 3.13 4.31
C VAL A 44 -3.25 3.96 5.51
N SER A 45 -2.11 3.64 6.13
CA SER A 45 -1.61 4.42 7.28
C SER A 45 -1.16 5.83 6.90
N GLU A 46 -0.51 5.98 5.74
CA GLU A 46 -0.06 7.26 5.19
C GLU A 46 -1.27 8.16 4.88
N LEU A 47 -2.28 7.64 4.17
CA LEU A 47 -3.50 8.39 3.89
C LEU A 47 -4.28 8.72 5.18
N GLY A 48 -4.35 7.76 6.10
CA GLY A 48 -5.05 7.91 7.36
C GLY A 48 -4.47 8.97 8.29
N ALA A 49 -3.21 9.39 8.08
CA ALA A 49 -2.56 10.46 8.85
C ALA A 49 -3.16 11.85 8.55
N TYR A 50 -3.73 12.06 7.37
CA TYR A 50 -4.29 13.35 6.95
C TYR A 50 -5.70 13.60 7.49
N ARG A 51 -6.36 12.59 8.10
CA ARG A 51 -7.72 12.73 8.66
C ARG A 51 -7.80 13.83 9.72
N THR A 52 -6.82 13.92 10.61
CA THR A 52 -6.81 14.95 11.67
C THR A 52 -6.69 16.35 11.08
N ALA A 53 -5.83 16.54 10.08
CA ALA A 53 -5.70 17.82 9.39
C ALA A 53 -6.98 18.18 8.62
N TYR A 54 -7.60 17.19 7.98
CA TYR A 54 -8.91 17.35 7.33
C TYR A 54 -9.98 17.84 8.31
N GLU A 55 -10.13 17.19 9.47
CA GLU A 55 -11.10 17.62 10.50
C GLU A 55 -10.81 19.02 11.03
N ALA A 56 -9.53 19.37 11.23
CA ALA A 56 -9.15 20.69 11.70
C ALA A 56 -9.55 21.77 10.70
N SER A 57 -9.22 21.59 9.41
CA SER A 57 -9.60 22.55 8.36
C SER A 57 -11.12 22.61 8.17
N LEU A 58 -11.83 21.48 8.26
CA LEU A 58 -13.29 21.46 8.20
C LEU A 58 -13.92 22.26 9.36
N SER A 59 -13.43 22.06 10.59
CA SER A 59 -13.91 22.76 11.79
C SER A 59 -13.61 24.26 11.77
N ASN A 60 -12.54 24.67 11.08
CA ASN A 60 -12.16 26.08 10.94
C ASN A 60 -12.80 26.76 9.72
N ASN A 61 -13.64 26.05 8.97
CA ASN A 61 -14.22 26.51 7.70
C ASN A 61 -13.14 26.94 6.67
N GLU A 62 -11.99 26.27 6.70
CA GLU A 62 -10.89 26.50 5.77
C GLU A 62 -11.06 25.66 4.50
N THR A 63 -10.40 26.08 3.41
CA THR A 63 -10.35 25.27 2.20
C THR A 63 -9.46 24.04 2.44
N ILE A 64 -10.03 22.86 2.24
CA ILE A 64 -9.31 21.59 2.34
C ILE A 64 -8.64 21.33 0.98
N SER A 65 -7.32 21.24 1.00
CA SER A 65 -6.47 21.00 -0.16
C SER A 65 -5.20 20.27 0.27
N ASN A 66 -4.45 19.73 -0.68
CA ASN A 66 -3.15 19.11 -0.46
C ASN A 66 -2.20 20.03 0.30
N VAL A 67 -2.24 21.33 0.02
CA VAL A 67 -1.41 22.33 0.72
C VAL A 67 -1.82 22.47 2.18
N SER A 68 -3.12 22.59 2.47
CA SER A 68 -3.59 22.74 3.86
C SER A 68 -3.46 21.44 4.67
N LEU A 69 -3.50 20.29 4.01
CA LEU A 69 -3.24 18.99 4.62
C LEU A 69 -1.74 18.68 4.81
N GLY A 70 -0.85 19.45 4.19
CA GLY A 70 0.58 19.13 4.16
C GLY A 70 0.88 17.82 3.43
N TYR A 71 0.11 17.51 2.38
CA TYR A 71 0.22 16.28 1.63
C TYR A 71 1.57 16.16 0.93
N VAL A 72 2.22 15.01 1.13
CA VAL A 72 3.41 14.60 0.41
C VAL A 72 3.10 13.30 -0.34
N PRO A 73 3.20 13.27 -1.68
CA PRO A 73 2.93 12.07 -2.46
C PRO A 73 3.85 10.90 -2.07
N SER A 74 3.24 9.73 -1.92
CA SER A 74 3.97 8.49 -1.65
C SER A 74 4.50 7.90 -2.95
N GLN A 75 5.67 7.26 -2.88
CA GLN A 75 6.20 6.50 -4.02
C GLN A 75 5.33 5.30 -4.40
N LEU A 76 4.38 4.88 -3.54
CA LEU A 76 3.45 3.79 -3.82
C LEU A 76 2.22 4.24 -4.63
N THR A 77 1.92 5.53 -4.60
CA THR A 77 0.70 6.09 -5.21
C THR A 77 0.99 6.73 -6.56
N THR A 78 -0.03 6.85 -7.40
CA THR A 78 0.02 7.68 -8.63
C THR A 78 -0.35 9.14 -8.37
N GLY A 79 -0.62 9.51 -7.12
CA GLY A 79 -0.94 10.88 -6.73
C GLY A 79 0.20 11.85 -7.01
N ASP A 80 -0.15 13.07 -7.39
CA ASP A 80 0.74 14.22 -7.49
C ASP A 80 0.19 15.34 -6.59
N THR A 81 1.06 16.25 -6.20
CA THR A 81 0.70 17.48 -5.47
C THR A 81 -0.41 18.28 -6.16
N ALA A 82 -0.54 18.20 -7.48
CA ALA A 82 -1.59 18.86 -8.26
C ALA A 82 -2.96 18.15 -8.23
N THR A 83 -3.02 16.88 -7.84
CA THR A 83 -4.27 16.12 -7.74
C THR A 83 -4.70 16.09 -6.28
N GLU A 84 -5.78 16.81 -5.98
CA GLU A 84 -6.31 16.88 -4.62
C GLU A 84 -6.70 15.49 -4.11
N ILE A 85 -6.13 15.09 -2.96
CA ILE A 85 -6.48 13.82 -2.32
C ILE A 85 -7.79 13.93 -1.55
N ALA A 86 -8.28 15.15 -1.31
CA ALA A 86 -9.42 15.42 -0.44
C ALA A 86 -10.58 16.01 -1.24
N THR A 87 -11.76 15.45 -1.02
CA THR A 87 -13.02 16.02 -1.50
C THR A 87 -13.93 16.26 -0.32
N THR A 88 -14.52 17.45 -0.23
CA THR A 88 -15.46 17.82 0.81
C THR A 88 -16.77 18.26 0.19
N ASN A 89 -17.86 17.65 0.64
CA ASN A 89 -19.21 17.98 0.23
C ASN A 89 -19.80 19.08 1.12
N ALA A 90 -20.80 19.79 0.61
CA ALA A 90 -21.45 20.89 1.34
C ALA A 90 -22.19 20.44 2.62
N ASP A 91 -22.55 19.16 2.72
CA ASP A 91 -23.17 18.55 3.90
C ASP A 91 -22.15 18.15 4.99
N GLY A 92 -20.86 18.40 4.76
CA GLY A 92 -19.77 18.03 5.66
C GLY A 92 -19.26 16.60 5.49
N SER A 93 -19.88 15.79 4.64
CA SER A 93 -19.30 14.50 4.22
C SER A 93 -18.12 14.73 3.27
N GLY A 94 -17.35 13.69 3.00
CA GLY A 94 -16.24 13.79 2.07
C GLY A 94 -15.41 12.53 2.04
N HIS A 95 -14.26 12.60 1.37
CA HIS A 95 -13.31 11.51 1.38
C HIS A 95 -11.88 11.98 1.17
N LEU A 96 -10.96 11.16 1.64
CA LEU A 96 -9.56 11.16 1.24
C LEU A 96 -9.32 9.97 0.33
N GLU A 97 -8.64 10.16 -0.82
CA GLU A 97 -8.40 9.10 -1.79
C GLU A 97 -7.00 9.15 -2.39
N VAL A 98 -6.40 7.97 -2.56
CA VAL A 98 -5.21 7.77 -3.40
C VAL A 98 -5.32 6.46 -4.20
N THR A 99 -4.72 6.45 -5.38
CA THR A 99 -4.60 5.24 -6.21
C THR A 99 -3.20 4.66 -6.09
N LEU A 100 -3.10 3.34 -5.85
CA LEU A 100 -1.85 2.59 -5.92
C LEU A 100 -1.43 2.41 -7.37
N GLY A 101 -0.15 2.62 -7.66
CA GLY A 101 0.36 2.46 -9.02
C GLY A 101 1.73 3.08 -9.27
N GLY A 102 2.39 3.59 -8.23
CA GLY A 102 3.81 3.92 -8.26
C GLY A 102 4.68 2.65 -8.18
N SER A 103 5.65 2.65 -7.27
CA SER A 103 6.56 1.52 -7.00
C SER A 103 5.89 0.43 -6.15
N VAL A 104 4.72 -0.04 -6.59
CA VAL A 104 3.96 -1.11 -5.94
C VAL A 104 4.27 -2.48 -6.56
N GLN A 105 3.99 -3.55 -5.81
CA GLN A 105 3.95 -4.89 -6.35
C GLN A 105 2.89 -4.93 -7.48
N GLY A 106 3.21 -5.59 -8.59
CA GLY A 106 2.45 -5.45 -9.84
C GLY A 106 0.95 -5.81 -9.77
N GLY A 107 0.53 -6.59 -8.78
CA GLY A 107 -0.88 -6.94 -8.56
C GLY A 107 -1.68 -5.90 -7.78
N LEU A 108 -1.06 -4.83 -7.30
CA LEU A 108 -1.71 -3.74 -6.57
C LEU A 108 -2.00 -2.51 -7.43
N ALA A 109 -1.33 -2.38 -8.58
CA ALA A 109 -1.52 -1.21 -9.44
C ALA A 109 -2.99 -1.09 -9.87
N GLY A 110 -3.55 0.10 -9.71
CA GLY A 110 -4.96 0.41 -9.93
C GLY A 110 -5.79 0.47 -8.64
N ALA A 111 -5.44 -0.27 -7.59
CA ALA A 111 -6.25 -0.31 -6.37
C ALA A 111 -6.36 1.08 -5.74
N VAL A 112 -7.57 1.50 -5.42
CA VAL A 112 -7.88 2.80 -4.84
C VAL A 112 -8.13 2.62 -3.34
N ILE A 113 -7.40 3.40 -2.54
CA ILE A 113 -7.59 3.45 -1.09
C ILE A 113 -8.31 4.74 -0.78
N ARG A 114 -9.45 4.63 -0.10
CA ARG A 114 -10.29 5.74 0.29
C ARG A 114 -10.60 5.71 1.78
N PHE A 115 -10.57 6.86 2.41
CA PHE A 115 -11.22 7.08 3.70
C PHE A 115 -12.46 7.92 3.47
N GLU A 116 -13.63 7.35 3.70
CA GLU A 116 -14.90 8.04 3.57
C GLU A 116 -15.32 8.62 4.92
N ARG A 117 -15.67 9.91 4.92
CA ARG A 117 -16.17 10.64 6.09
C ARG A 117 -17.68 10.81 5.98
N SER A 118 -18.42 10.35 6.98
CA SER A 118 -19.85 10.62 7.09
C SER A 118 -20.12 12.06 7.54
N VAL A 119 -21.35 12.53 7.36
CA VAL A 119 -21.80 13.84 7.90
C VAL A 119 -21.65 13.94 9.43
N GLU A 120 -21.69 12.80 10.12
CA GLU A 120 -21.50 12.68 11.57
C GLU A 120 -20.02 12.64 11.99
N GLY A 121 -19.09 12.75 11.04
CA GLY A 121 -17.64 12.70 11.29
C GLY A 121 -17.08 11.30 11.54
N GLN A 122 -17.83 10.25 11.19
CA GLN A 122 -17.32 8.88 11.24
C GLN A 122 -16.47 8.59 10.00
N TRP A 123 -15.34 7.92 10.19
CA TRP A 123 -14.43 7.54 9.10
C TRP A 123 -14.48 6.05 8.82
N GLN A 124 -14.63 5.67 7.56
CA GLN A 124 -14.54 4.30 7.10
C GLN A 124 -13.45 4.15 6.05
N CYS A 125 -12.53 3.21 6.28
CA CYS A 125 -11.54 2.84 5.28
C CYS A 125 -12.20 1.90 4.25
N VAL A 126 -12.11 2.27 2.98
CA VAL A 126 -12.61 1.52 1.84
C VAL A 126 -11.46 1.29 0.87
N VAL A 127 -11.33 0.07 0.37
CA VAL A 127 -10.37 -0.25 -0.69
C VAL A 127 -11.13 -0.79 -1.88
N ASP A 128 -11.13 -0.03 -2.97
CA ASP A 128 -11.63 -0.46 -4.28
C ASP A 128 -10.48 -1.13 -5.03
N SER A 129 -10.69 -2.38 -5.43
CA SER A 129 -9.68 -3.19 -6.11
C SER A 129 -10.09 -3.58 -7.53
N LEU A 130 -11.18 -3.01 -8.07
CA LEU A 130 -11.78 -3.43 -9.34
C LEU A 130 -10.83 -3.26 -10.54
N THR A 131 -9.95 -2.27 -10.48
CA THR A 131 -8.96 -1.96 -11.51
C THR A 131 -7.63 -2.67 -11.30
N ALA A 132 -7.42 -3.32 -10.14
CA ALA A 132 -6.20 -4.04 -9.82
C ALA A 132 -6.26 -5.49 -10.34
N SER A 133 -5.52 -5.74 -11.42
CA SER A 133 -5.62 -6.98 -12.20
C SER A 133 -5.24 -8.27 -11.47
N ALA A 134 -4.52 -8.20 -10.35
CA ALA A 134 -4.12 -9.37 -9.56
C ALA A 134 -4.28 -9.14 -8.04
N TRP A 135 -5.32 -8.39 -7.67
CA TRP A 135 -5.70 -8.22 -6.27
C TRP A 135 -6.07 -9.55 -5.63
N LYS A 136 -5.82 -9.65 -4.32
CA LYS A 136 -6.28 -10.74 -3.46
C LYS A 136 -6.86 -10.14 -2.19
N ASP A 137 -7.99 -10.69 -1.72
CA ASP A 137 -8.65 -10.22 -0.50
C ASP A 137 -7.76 -10.30 0.74
N SER A 138 -6.75 -11.17 0.73
CA SER A 138 -5.75 -11.26 1.80
C SER A 138 -4.83 -10.03 1.92
N TYR A 139 -4.84 -9.14 0.92
CA TYR A 139 -4.14 -7.85 0.94
C TYR A 139 -4.94 -6.76 1.67
N LEU A 140 -6.24 -6.95 1.85
CA LEU A 140 -7.10 -5.99 2.56
C LEU A 140 -6.68 -5.88 4.03
N PRO A 141 -6.33 -4.67 4.53
CA PRO A 141 -5.96 -4.48 5.93
C PRO A 141 -7.15 -4.65 6.88
N THR A 142 -6.86 -5.07 8.11
CA THR A 142 -7.88 -5.14 9.18
C THR A 142 -8.43 -3.74 9.48
N GLY A 143 -9.74 -3.58 9.37
CA GLY A 143 -10.42 -2.29 9.58
C GLY A 143 -10.78 -1.53 8.30
N CYS A 144 -10.33 -2.02 7.14
CA CYS A 144 -10.83 -1.58 5.85
C CYS A 144 -11.87 -2.56 5.30
N VAL A 145 -12.83 -2.06 4.55
CA VAL A 145 -13.79 -2.87 3.79
C VAL A 145 -13.44 -2.82 2.31
N SER A 146 -13.74 -3.88 1.56
CA SER A 146 -13.64 -3.86 0.11
C SER A 146 -14.87 -3.19 -0.49
N SER A 147 -14.68 -2.37 -1.52
CA SER A 147 -15.76 -1.89 -2.40
C SER A 147 -15.80 -2.65 -3.72
#